data_AF-A0A5J4TXM8-F1
#
_entry.id   AF-A0A5J4TXM8-F1
#
_cell.length_a   1.000
_cell.length_b   1.000
_cell.length_c   1.000
_cell.angle_alpha   90.00
_cell.angle_beta   90.00
_cell.angle_gamma   90.00
#
_symmetry.space_group_name_H-M   'P 1'
#
loop_
_entity.id
_entity.type
_entity.pdbx_description
1 polymer ?
#
loop_
_entity_poly.entity_id
_entity_poly.type
_entity_poly.pdbx_seq_one_letter_code
_entity_poly.pdbx_strand_id
1 'polypeptide(L)'
;LSAIHHPKDWLHRQLLEKQDQRGGRWKSQWTLLLDNENAGKLSGQIDVHVHFYEGGNVHLKTKKEPELTIDIKDKGQQLAKLLATKIEAEESNFEGAIEEAFRQLNDSVFRSLRMALPHTKTKIKWETFVQQSRLAARNAGGQ
;
A
#
# COMPACT_ATOMS: atom_id res chain seq x y z
N LEU A 1 -27.17 38.25 -9.20
CA LEU A 1 -27.36 37.29 -10.30
C LEU A 1 -26.90 35.91 -9.81
N SER A 2 -27.89 35.03 -9.66
CA SER A 2 -27.89 33.58 -9.39
C SER A 2 -26.77 32.91 -8.56
N ALA A 3 -27.23 32.29 -7.47
CA ALA A 3 -26.59 31.23 -6.69
C ALA A 3 -26.15 30.02 -7.53
N ILE A 4 -25.13 29.29 -7.06
CA ILE A 4 -25.20 27.82 -6.90
C ILE A 4 -24.50 27.43 -5.60
N HIS A 5 -25.32 26.97 -4.66
CA HIS A 5 -24.98 26.31 -3.42
C HIS A 5 -24.73 24.82 -3.74
N HIS A 6 -23.56 24.27 -3.37
CA HIS A 6 -23.36 22.82 -3.39
C HIS A 6 -22.83 22.34 -2.03
N PRO A 7 -23.68 21.69 -1.23
CA PRO A 7 -23.28 20.96 -0.04
C PRO A 7 -22.94 19.52 -0.44
N LYS A 8 -21.88 18.94 0.14
CA LYS A 8 -21.75 17.49 0.44
C LYS A 8 -20.35 17.19 0.99
N ASP A 9 -20.27 17.16 2.31
CA ASP A 9 -19.23 16.50 3.08
C ASP A 9 -19.25 14.98 2.79
N TRP A 10 -18.21 14.49 2.14
CA TRP A 10 -17.80 13.10 2.18
C TRP A 10 -16.33 13.09 2.60
N LEU A 11 -15.96 12.19 3.52
CA LEU A 11 -14.64 12.08 4.13
C LEU A 11 -13.55 11.84 3.06
N HIS A 12 -13.05 12.92 2.46
CA HIS A 12 -11.94 12.92 1.53
C HIS A 12 -10.77 13.61 2.22
N ARG A 13 -9.83 12.82 2.75
CA ARG A 13 -8.58 13.37 3.33
C ARG A 13 -7.53 13.42 2.23
N GLN A 14 -7.35 14.60 1.64
CA GLN A 14 -6.28 14.88 0.68
C GLN A 14 -5.24 15.76 1.35
N LEU A 15 -4.05 15.21 1.63
CA LEU A 15 -2.89 15.97 2.08
C LEU A 15 -2.08 16.37 0.84
N LEU A 16 -2.11 17.66 0.50
CA LEU A 16 -1.26 18.26 -0.51
C LEU A 16 -0.45 19.37 0.15
N GLU A 17 0.73 19.04 0.66
CA GLU A 17 1.72 20.05 1.04
C GLU A 17 2.68 20.25 -0.14
N LYS A 18 2.57 21.41 -0.81
CA LYS A 18 3.42 21.79 -1.97
C LYS A 18 4.93 21.80 -1.66
N GLN A 19 5.31 21.72 -0.39
CA GLN A 19 6.70 21.79 0.06
C GLN A 19 7.36 20.40 0.15
N ASP A 20 6.56 19.33 0.26
CA ASP A 20 7.04 17.95 0.20
C ASP A 20 6.71 17.35 -1.16
N GLN A 21 7.72 16.79 -1.84
CA GLN A 21 7.59 16.18 -3.18
C GLN A 21 6.89 14.80 -3.12
N ARG A 22 5.79 14.73 -2.39
CA ARG A 22 5.05 13.51 -2.06
C ARG A 22 3.55 13.81 -2.12
N GLY A 23 2.76 12.85 -2.58
CA GLY A 23 1.31 12.91 -2.58
C GLY A 23 0.71 11.58 -2.15
N GLY A 24 -0.35 11.61 -1.37
CA GLY A 24 -1.07 10.43 -0.91
C GLY A 24 -2.58 10.59 -1.10
N ARG A 25 -3.24 9.51 -1.49
CA ARG A 25 -4.69 9.41 -1.60
C ARG A 25 -5.17 8.09 -0.99
N TRP A 26 -6.03 8.20 0.00
CA TRP A 26 -6.86 7.10 0.51
C TRP A 26 -8.30 7.31 0.03
N LYS A 27 -8.90 6.29 -0.57
CA LYS A 27 -10.30 6.31 -1.01
C LYS A 27 -10.99 5.07 -0.45
N SER A 28 -12.03 5.28 0.34
CA SER A 28 -12.82 4.23 0.97
C SER A 28 -14.28 4.37 0.57
N GLN A 29 -14.87 3.31 0.03
CA GLN A 29 -16.25 3.28 -0.40
C GLN A 29 -16.93 2.06 0.20
N TRP A 30 -18.08 2.26 0.81
CA TRP A 30 -18.82 1.20 1.51
C TRP A 30 -20.27 1.19 1.07
N THR A 31 -20.77 -0.01 0.80
CA THR A 31 -22.14 -0.28 0.39
C THR A 31 -22.76 -1.27 1.35
N LEU A 32 -23.87 -0.90 1.98
CA LEU A 32 -24.67 -1.81 2.78
C LEU A 32 -25.84 -2.30 1.94
N LEU A 33 -25.92 -3.61 1.77
CA LEU A 33 -27.09 -4.31 1.22
C LEU A 33 -27.87 -4.90 2.39
N LEU A 34 -29.18 -4.68 2.42
CA LEU A 34 -30.05 -5.25 3.44
C LEU A 34 -30.67 -6.52 2.87
N ASP A 35 -30.35 -7.67 3.46
CA ASP A 35 -30.89 -8.96 3.03
C ASP A 35 -32.30 -9.17 3.59
N ASN A 36 -32.51 -8.76 4.85
CA ASN A 36 -33.82 -8.75 5.52
C ASN A 36 -33.84 -7.68 6.62
N GLU A 37 -34.87 -7.68 7.49
CA GLU A 37 -34.98 -6.67 8.55
C GLU A 37 -33.89 -6.76 9.63
N ASN A 38 -33.26 -7.92 9.77
CA ASN A 38 -32.35 -8.25 10.87
C ASN A 38 -30.91 -8.57 10.41
N ALA A 39 -30.63 -8.55 9.10
CA ALA A 39 -29.34 -8.90 8.53
C ALA A 39 -29.06 -8.09 7.27
N GLY A 40 -27.79 -7.75 7.08
CA GLY A 40 -27.29 -7.12 5.86
C GLY A 40 -25.84 -7.46 5.58
N LYS A 41 -25.42 -7.22 4.35
CA LYS A 41 -24.05 -7.39 3.86
C LYS A 41 -23.41 -6.03 3.63
N LEU A 42 -22.32 -5.75 4.33
CA LEU A 42 -21.50 -4.57 4.16
C LEU A 42 -20.30 -4.91 3.26
N SER A 43 -20.29 -4.36 2.05
CA SER A 43 -19.20 -4.53 1.08
C SER A 43 -18.40 -3.23 0.96
N GLY A 44 -17.08 -3.31 1.04
CA GLY A 44 -16.18 -2.18 0.96
C GLY A 44 -15.25 -2.26 -0.24
N GLN A 45 -14.73 -1.11 -0.65
CA GLN A 45 -13.59 -0.97 -1.54
C GLN A 45 -12.68 0.12 -0.98
N ILE A 46 -11.45 -0.25 -0.67
CA ILE A 46 -10.41 0.66 -0.17
C ILE A 46 -9.28 0.70 -1.20
N ASP A 47 -9.03 1.87 -1.76
CA ASP A 47 -7.95 2.13 -2.72
C ASP A 47 -6.95 3.12 -2.10
N VAL A 48 -5.66 2.77 -2.12
CA VAL A 48 -4.57 3.62 -1.62
C VAL A 48 -3.57 3.85 -2.73
N HIS A 49 -3.28 5.12 -3.00
CA HIS A 49 -2.28 5.56 -3.97
C HIS A 49 -1.34 6.56 -3.32
N VAL A 50 -0.05 6.20 -3.21
CA VAL A 50 1.01 7.10 -2.78
C VAL A 50 1.97 7.33 -3.95
N HIS A 51 2.41 8.56 -4.09
CA HIS A 51 3.34 9.01 -5.11
C HIS A 51 4.47 9.79 -4.43
N PHE A 52 5.69 9.32 -4.61
CA PHE A 52 6.90 9.99 -4.18
C PHE A 52 7.72 10.33 -5.43
N TYR A 53 8.11 11.61 -5.59
CA TYR A 53 8.83 12.07 -6.78
C TYR A 53 10.16 12.79 -6.52
N GLU A 54 10.69 12.73 -5.29
CA GLU A 54 12.00 13.29 -4.94
C GLU A 54 13.13 12.32 -5.30
N GLY A 55 13.99 12.71 -6.25
CA GLY A 55 15.11 11.88 -6.69
C GLY A 55 14.72 10.63 -7.50
N GLY A 56 13.43 10.44 -7.79
CA GLY A 56 12.90 9.34 -8.61
C GLY A 56 11.39 9.25 -8.55
N ASN A 57 10.74 8.62 -9.54
CA ASN A 57 9.28 8.52 -9.61
C ASN A 57 8.78 7.15 -9.09
N VAL A 58 8.32 7.11 -7.84
CA VAL A 58 7.90 5.89 -7.16
C VAL A 58 6.41 5.97 -6.80
N HIS A 59 5.67 4.91 -7.12
CA HIS A 59 4.26 4.79 -6.79
C HIS A 59 3.99 3.52 -5.96
N LEU A 60 3.15 3.67 -4.94
CA LEU A 60 2.45 2.57 -4.29
C LEU A 60 0.99 2.62 -4.73
N LYS A 61 0.47 1.53 -5.27
CA LYS A 61 -0.96 1.36 -5.53
C LYS A 61 -1.41 0.05 -4.90
N THR A 62 -2.34 0.11 -3.95
CA THR A 62 -2.90 -1.07 -3.30
C THR A 62 -4.40 -0.94 -3.15
N LYS A 63 -5.09 -2.07 -3.15
CA LYS A 63 -6.55 -2.17 -3.12
C LYS A 63 -6.98 -3.33 -2.22
N LYS A 64 -8.07 -3.15 -1.48
CA LYS A 64 -8.75 -4.21 -0.72
C LYS A 64 -10.26 -4.10 -0.89
N GLU A 65 -10.93 -5.25 -1.01
CA GLU A 65 -12.38 -5.35 -1.16
C GLU A 65 -12.96 -6.19 -0.02
N PRO A 66 -13.12 -5.62 1.19
CA PRO A 66 -13.66 -6.36 2.33
C PRO A 66 -15.16 -6.63 2.17
N GLU A 67 -15.61 -7.78 2.66
CA GLU A 67 -17.02 -8.12 2.79
C GLU A 67 -17.31 -8.58 4.21
N LEU A 68 -18.35 -8.01 4.83
CA LEU A 68 -18.73 -8.26 6.22
C LEU A 68 -20.23 -8.52 6.30
N THR A 69 -20.63 -9.55 7.04
CA THR A 69 -22.04 -9.74 7.42
C THR A 69 -22.34 -8.94 8.68
N ILE A 70 -23.47 -8.24 8.69
CA ILE A 70 -23.91 -7.35 9.77
C ILE A 70 -25.27 -7.82 10.29
N ASP A 71 -25.33 -8.11 11.58
CA ASP A 71 -26.60 -8.36 12.28
C ASP A 71 -27.23 -7.02 12.69
N ILE A 72 -28.45 -6.78 12.22
CA ILE A 72 -29.20 -5.55 12.44
C ILE A 72 -30.19 -5.81 13.57
N LYS A 73 -29.80 -5.44 14.80
CA LYS A 73 -30.67 -5.56 15.98
C LYS A 73 -31.55 -4.33 16.17
N ASP A 74 -30.97 -3.15 15.97
CA ASP A 74 -31.61 -1.86 16.18
C ASP A 74 -31.39 -0.94 14.98
N LYS A 75 -32.45 -0.31 14.49
CA LYS A 75 -32.41 0.60 13.33
C LYS A 75 -32.04 2.03 13.77
N GLY A 76 -31.53 2.85 12.84
CA GLY A 76 -31.19 4.25 13.09
C GLY A 76 -29.79 4.47 13.65
N GLN A 77 -29.66 5.19 14.76
CA GLN A 77 -28.36 5.68 15.25
C GLN A 77 -27.43 4.55 15.73
N GLN A 78 -27.98 3.47 16.27
CA GLN A 78 -27.17 2.34 16.75
C GLN A 78 -26.54 1.56 15.60
N LEU A 79 -27.29 1.31 14.52
CA LEU A 79 -26.77 0.71 13.30
C LEU A 79 -25.64 1.55 12.70
N ALA A 80 -25.81 2.87 12.62
CA ALA A 80 -24.78 3.76 12.09
C ALA A 80 -23.47 3.68 12.91
N LYS A 81 -23.57 3.62 14.24
CA LYS A 81 -22.40 3.42 15.13
C LYS A 81 -21.73 2.07 14.89
N LEU A 82 -22.52 0.99 14.80
CA LEU A 82 -22.01 -0.34 14.52
C LEU A 82 -21.24 -0.38 13.18
N LEU A 83 -21.81 0.19 12.12
CA LEU A 83 -21.18 0.26 10.81
C LEU A 83 -19.87 1.06 10.86
N ALA A 84 -19.89 2.23 11.51
CA ALA A 84 -18.68 3.06 11.65
C ALA A 84 -17.55 2.30 12.35
N THR A 85 -17.85 1.62 13.47
CA THR A 85 -16.85 0.81 14.20
C THR A 85 -16.33 -0.36 13.36
N LYS A 86 -17.20 -1.01 12.59
CA LYS A 86 -16.79 -2.12 11.70
C LYS A 86 -15.90 -1.64 10.56
N ILE A 87 -16.24 -0.51 9.95
CA ILE A 87 -15.45 0.12 8.89
C ILE A 87 -14.08 0.54 9.44
N GLU A 88 -14.05 1.24 10.58
CA GLU A 88 -12.81 1.69 11.22
C GLU A 88 -11.88 0.51 11.56
N ALA A 89 -12.41 -0.57 12.12
CA ALA A 89 -11.63 -1.77 12.42
C ALA A 89 -11.04 -2.38 11.13
N GLU A 90 -11.81 -2.43 10.05
CA GLU A 90 -11.35 -3.02 8.79
C GLU A 90 -10.32 -2.15 8.06
N GLU A 91 -10.46 -0.83 8.13
CA GLU A 91 -9.46 0.13 7.63
C GLU A 91 -8.17 0.06 8.44
N SER A 92 -8.26 0.00 9.78
CA SER A 92 -7.12 -0.15 10.67
C SER A 92 -6.36 -1.47 10.42
N ASN A 93 -7.10 -2.57 10.24
CA ASN A 93 -6.52 -3.85 9.85
C ASN A 93 -5.81 -3.77 8.50
N PHE A 94 -6.37 -3.03 7.54
CA PHE A 94 -5.73 -2.86 6.23
C PHE A 94 -4.47 -2.00 6.30
N GLU A 95 -4.48 -0.92 7.09
CA GLU A 95 -3.30 -0.11 7.35
C GLU A 95 -2.16 -0.95 7.94
N GLY A 96 -2.45 -1.74 8.99
CA GLY A 96 -1.45 -2.64 9.58
C GLY A 96 -0.93 -3.69 8.60
N ALA A 97 -1.78 -4.22 7.72
CA ALA A 97 -1.35 -5.16 6.67
C ALA A 97 -0.42 -4.50 5.64
N ILE A 98 -0.66 -3.22 5.29
CA ILE A 98 0.23 -2.45 4.42
C ILE A 98 1.59 -2.25 5.11
N GLU A 99 1.61 -1.86 6.39
CA GLU A 99 2.86 -1.67 7.15
C GLU A 99 3.69 -2.96 7.19
N GLU A 100 3.06 -4.08 7.54
CA GLU A 100 3.73 -5.38 7.61
C GLU A 100 4.27 -5.82 6.24
N ALA A 101 3.49 -5.62 5.17
CA ALA A 101 3.95 -5.89 3.81
C ALA A 101 5.20 -5.07 3.44
N PHE A 102 5.25 -3.79 3.85
CA PHE A 102 6.43 -2.95 3.64
C PHE A 102 7.63 -3.40 4.47
N ARG A 103 7.42 -3.83 5.71
CA ARG A 103 8.48 -4.39 6.56
C ARG A 103 9.10 -5.63 5.90
N GLN A 104 8.27 -6.56 5.43
CA GLN A 104 8.70 -7.77 4.73
C GLN A 104 9.43 -7.47 3.41
N LEU A 105 8.94 -6.48 2.66
CA LEU A 105 9.57 -6.03 1.41
C LEU A 105 10.99 -5.51 1.66
N ASN A 106 11.16 -4.70 2.71
CA ASN A 106 12.45 -4.13 3.10
C ASN A 106 13.45 -5.18 3.59
N ASP A 107 12.98 -6.16 4.36
CA ASP A 107 13.87 -7.13 5.00
C ASP A 107 14.29 -8.27 4.06
N SER A 108 13.40 -8.73 3.18
CA SER A 108 13.63 -9.93 2.38
C SER A 108 13.71 -9.67 0.88
N VAL A 109 12.68 -9.06 0.30
CA VAL A 109 12.50 -8.97 -1.16
C VAL A 109 13.55 -8.06 -1.79
N PHE A 110 13.81 -6.89 -1.21
CA PHE A 110 14.86 -6.02 -1.77
C PHE A 110 16.27 -6.62 -1.61
N ARG A 111 16.51 -7.36 -0.53
CA ARG A 111 17.80 -8.04 -0.32
C ARG A 111 18.03 -9.18 -1.30
N SER A 112 16.98 -9.92 -1.66
CA SER A 112 17.08 -11.00 -2.65
C SER A 112 17.30 -10.47 -4.06
N LEU A 113 16.72 -9.32 -4.40
CA LEU A 113 16.96 -8.64 -5.68
C LEU A 113 18.39 -8.09 -5.79
N ARG A 114 18.86 -7.41 -4.75
CA ARG A 114 20.22 -6.86 -4.71
C ARG A 114 20.75 -6.85 -3.29
N MET A 115 21.79 -7.63 -3.07
CA MET A 115 22.54 -7.58 -1.83
C MET A 115 23.35 -6.29 -1.74
N ALA A 116 23.42 -5.68 -0.55
CA ALA A 116 24.25 -4.50 -0.30
C ALA A 116 25.74 -4.79 -0.49
N LEU A 117 26.18 -6.00 -0.14
CA LEU A 117 27.51 -6.53 -0.38
C LEU A 117 27.39 -7.95 -0.95
N PRO A 118 28.39 -8.40 -1.74
CA PRO A 118 28.51 -9.82 -2.09
C PRO A 118 28.50 -10.72 -0.84
N HIS A 119 28.22 -12.02 -1.01
CA HIS A 119 28.19 -12.98 0.10
C HIS A 119 29.50 -12.99 0.94
N THR A 120 30.63 -12.64 0.32
CA THR A 120 31.93 -12.46 0.98
C THR A 120 31.98 -11.32 2.01
N LYS A 121 30.93 -10.49 2.10
CA LYS A 121 30.82 -9.29 2.95
C LYS A 121 31.94 -8.27 2.71
N THR A 122 32.51 -8.26 1.51
CA THR A 122 33.57 -7.34 1.10
C THR A 122 33.20 -6.68 -0.22
N LYS A 123 33.58 -5.41 -0.40
CA LYS A 123 33.43 -4.74 -1.69
C LYS A 123 34.22 -5.50 -2.75
N ILE A 124 33.67 -5.54 -3.97
CA ILE A 124 34.33 -6.17 -5.10
C ILE A 124 35.65 -5.43 -5.36
N LYS A 125 36.76 -6.17 -5.25
CA LYS A 125 38.08 -5.70 -5.67
C LYS A 125 38.18 -5.90 -7.19
N TRP A 126 37.83 -4.87 -7.96
CA TRP A 126 37.78 -4.94 -9.41
C TRP A 126 39.12 -5.33 -10.05
N GLU A 127 40.24 -4.86 -9.49
CA GLU A 127 41.59 -5.19 -9.99
C GLU A 127 41.87 -6.69 -9.94
N THR A 128 41.62 -7.33 -8.79
CA THR A 128 41.81 -8.78 -8.64
C THR A 128 40.85 -9.57 -9.51
N PHE A 129 39.62 -9.09 -9.69
CA PHE A 129 38.62 -9.76 -10.54
C PHE A 129 39.02 -9.73 -12.02
N VAL A 130 39.47 -8.58 -12.53
CA VAL A 130 39.93 -8.42 -13.92
C VAL A 130 41.20 -9.23 -14.18
N GLN A 131 42.13 -9.29 -13.23
CA GLN A 131 43.34 -10.12 -13.38
C GLN A 131 42.99 -11.62 -13.41
N GLN A 132 42.12 -12.09 -12.52
CA GLN A 132 41.68 -13.49 -12.49
C GLN A 132 40.91 -13.89 -13.76
N SER A 133 40.03 -13.01 -14.27
CA SER A 133 39.28 -13.30 -15.50
C SER A 133 40.18 -13.34 -16.75
N ARG A 134 41.18 -12.46 -16.84
CA ARG A 134 42.20 -12.49 -17.90
C ARG A 134 43.04 -13.78 -17.85
N LEU A 135 43.43 -14.22 -16.65
CA LEU A 135 44.17 -15.46 -16.46
C LEU A 135 43.32 -16.68 -16.86
N ALA A 136 42.04 -16.71 -16.49
CA ALA A 136 41.12 -17.77 -16.86
C ALA A 136 40.90 -17.84 -18.40
N ALA A 137 40.71 -16.69 -19.06
CA ALA A 137 40.57 -16.62 -20.52
C ALA A 137 41.83 -17.10 -21.25
N ARG A 138 43.02 -16.74 -20.73
CA ARG A 138 44.30 -17.22 -21.29
C ARG A 138 44.46 -18.74 -21.15
N ASN A 139 43.99 -19.33 -20.05
CA ASN A 139 44.04 -20.77 -19.82
C ASN A 139 42.99 -21.54 -20.64
N ALA A 140 41.86 -20.92 -20.98
CA ALA A 140 40.79 -21.54 -21.78
C ALA A 140 41.06 -21.51 -23.30
N GLY A 141 41.82 -20.54 -23.82
CA GLY A 141 42.20 -20.44 -25.23
C GLY A 141 43.50 -21.17 -25.61
N GLY A 142 44.03 -22.02 -24.71
CA GLY A 142 45.30 -22.73 -24.87
C GLY A 142 45.18 -24.22 -25.18
N GLN A 143 44.06 -24.68 -25.74
CA GLN A 143 43.90 -26.01 -26.34
C GLN A 143 43.75 -25.91 -27.86
#